data_AF-A0A821XHW3-F1
#
_entry.id   AF-A0A821XHW3-F1
#
_cell.length_a   1.000
_cell.length_b   1.000
_cell.length_c   1.000
_cell.angle_alpha   90.00
_cell.angle_beta   90.00
_cell.angle_gamma   90.00
#
_symmetry.space_group_name_H-M   'P 1'
#
loop_
_entity.id
_entity.type
_entity.pdbx_description
1 polymer ?
#
loop_
_entity_poly.entity_id
_entity_poly.type
_entity_poly.pdbx_seq_one_letter_code
_entity_poly.pdbx_strand_id
1 'polypeptide(L)'
;MTDDQNVLFSTEVDAFVGALESFEVEDIGKSRWHTQHEYIEKLNMQAILDANRNTHEYVREVIVNNDKLPVLISQLITTEIWREKIFRELIAIRFEPRVTFSIYII
;
A
#
# COMPACT_ATOMS: atom_id res chain seq x y z
N MET A 1 20.21 -12.05 17.98
CA MET A 1 20.04 -13.21 17.08
C MET A 1 18.55 -13.56 16.93
N THR A 2 17.70 -12.60 16.56
CA THR A 2 16.24 -12.80 16.43
C THR A 2 15.64 -12.00 15.26
N ASP A 3 16.46 -11.56 14.32
CA ASP A 3 16.05 -10.61 13.27
C ASP A 3 15.78 -11.25 11.90
N ASP A 4 16.22 -12.48 11.68
CA ASP A 4 16.10 -13.19 10.38
C ASP A 4 14.64 -13.51 9.97
N GLN A 5 13.67 -13.10 10.77
CA GLN A 5 12.28 -13.47 10.63
C GLN A 5 11.34 -12.26 10.51
N ASN A 6 11.83 -11.04 10.63
CA ASN A 6 11.03 -9.83 10.41
C ASN A 6 11.29 -9.29 9.01
N VAL A 7 10.23 -8.84 8.36
CA VAL A 7 10.30 -8.15 7.06
C VAL A 7 10.68 -6.69 7.26
N LEU A 8 10.28 -6.10 8.39
CA LEU A 8 10.56 -4.71 8.75
C LEU A 8 11.07 -4.59 10.19
N PHE A 9 12.01 -3.69 10.39
CA PHE A 9 12.35 -3.19 11.72
C PHE A 9 11.26 -2.24 12.24
N SER A 10 11.12 -2.11 13.56
CA SER A 10 10.14 -1.19 14.16
C SER A 10 10.29 0.25 13.66
N THR A 11 11.52 0.72 13.46
CA THR A 11 11.78 2.06 12.90
C THR A 11 11.31 2.22 11.46
N GLU A 12 11.34 1.15 10.65
CA GLU A 12 10.82 1.17 9.29
C GLU A 12 9.29 1.18 9.30
N VAL A 13 8.67 0.43 10.21
CA VAL A 13 7.22 0.47 10.43
C VAL A 13 6.79 1.89 10.79
N ASP A 14 7.47 2.54 11.74
CA ASP A 14 7.16 3.90 12.16
C ASP A 14 7.31 4.89 10.99
N ALA A 15 8.40 4.78 10.22
CA ALA A 15 8.65 5.65 9.08
C ALA A 15 7.62 5.45 7.97
N PHE A 16 7.30 4.20 7.63
CA PHE A 16 6.36 3.87 6.56
C PHE A 16 4.94 4.28 6.92
N VAL A 17 4.48 3.95 8.13
CA VAL A 17 3.14 4.37 8.61
C VAL A 17 3.06 5.89 8.71
N GLY A 18 4.10 6.55 9.22
CA GLY A 18 4.15 8.01 9.30
C GLY A 18 4.04 8.69 7.93
N ALA A 19 4.68 8.11 6.92
CA ALA A 19 4.69 8.61 5.54
C ALA A 19 3.37 8.39 4.78
N LEU A 20 2.44 7.57 5.29
CA LEU A 20 1.16 7.31 4.61
C LEU A 20 0.37 8.60 4.40
N GLU A 21 -0.02 8.86 3.16
CA GLU A 21 -0.85 9.98 2.74
C GLU A 21 -2.02 9.53 1.86
N SER A 22 -3.05 10.37 1.75
CA SER A 22 -4.15 10.13 0.82
C SER A 22 -3.75 10.59 -0.59
N PHE A 23 -4.31 9.92 -1.59
CA PHE A 23 -4.11 10.26 -3.00
C PHE A 23 -5.44 10.62 -3.65
N GLU A 24 -5.37 11.60 -4.56
CA GLU A 24 -6.45 11.88 -5.50
C GLU A 24 -6.45 10.83 -6.62
N VAL A 25 -7.60 10.68 -7.30
CA VAL A 25 -7.76 9.68 -8.38
C VAL A 25 -6.73 9.88 -9.51
N GLU A 26 -6.38 11.13 -9.80
CA GLU A 26 -5.38 11.49 -10.82
C GLU A 26 -3.93 11.17 -10.43
N ASP A 27 -3.66 10.91 -9.14
CA ASP A 27 -2.33 10.56 -8.65
C ASP A 27 -2.05 9.05 -8.68
N ILE A 28 -3.08 8.23 -8.90
CA ILE A 28 -2.95 6.78 -8.99
C ILE A 28 -2.03 6.41 -10.16
N GLY A 29 -1.03 5.57 -9.89
CA GLY A 29 0.00 5.19 -10.87
C GLY A 29 1.17 6.17 -11.02
N LYS A 30 1.16 7.32 -10.33
CA LYS A 30 2.35 8.18 -10.23
C LYS A 30 3.40 7.53 -9.32
N SER A 31 4.66 7.96 -9.46
CA SER A 31 5.79 7.42 -8.67
C SER A 31 5.54 7.44 -7.16
N ARG A 32 4.91 8.50 -6.64
CA ARG A 32 4.62 8.64 -5.21
C ARG A 32 3.63 7.60 -4.71
N TRP A 33 2.57 7.36 -5.47
CA TRP A 33 1.60 6.29 -5.20
C TRP A 33 2.25 4.91 -5.23
N HIS A 34 3.12 4.65 -6.22
CA HIS A 34 3.86 3.39 -6.30
C HIS A 34 4.76 3.15 -5.08
N THR A 35 5.49 4.16 -4.64
CA THR A 35 6.34 4.06 -3.45
C THR A 35 5.50 3.77 -2.19
N GLN A 36 4.38 4.47 -1.99
CA GLN A 36 3.50 4.17 -0.86
C GLN A 36 2.89 2.78 -0.95
N HIS A 37 2.54 2.31 -2.15
CA HIS A 37 2.02 0.96 -2.33
C HIS A 37 3.05 -0.09 -1.89
N GLU A 38 4.33 0.08 -2.23
CA GLU A 38 5.41 -0.79 -1.73
C GLU A 38 5.51 -0.78 -0.19
N TYR A 39 5.34 0.38 0.44
CA TYR A 39 5.33 0.48 1.90
C TYR A 39 4.16 -0.29 2.52
N ILE A 40 2.97 -0.16 1.95
CA ILE A 40 1.77 -0.88 2.41
C ILE A 40 1.95 -2.39 2.27
N GLU A 41 2.52 -2.87 1.17
CA GLU A 41 2.81 -4.31 0.98
C GLU A 41 3.76 -4.84 2.06
N LYS A 42 4.84 -4.11 2.37
CA LYS A 42 5.78 -4.52 3.43
C LYS A 42 5.15 -4.50 4.82
N LEU A 43 4.33 -3.49 5.12
CA LEU A 43 3.58 -3.40 6.36
C LEU A 43 2.60 -4.58 6.50
N ASN A 44 1.90 -4.93 5.42
CA ASN A 44 0.98 -6.07 5.38
C ASN A 44 1.71 -7.40 5.60
N MET A 45 2.85 -7.62 4.92
CA MET A 45 3.67 -8.81 5.13
C MET A 45 4.11 -8.95 6.60
N GLN A 46 4.58 -7.88 7.23
CA GLN A 46 4.95 -7.90 8.64
C GLN A 46 3.74 -8.19 9.55
N ALA A 47 2.59 -7.54 9.30
CA ALA A 47 1.37 -7.76 10.09
C ALA A 47 0.87 -9.21 9.99
N ILE A 48 0.93 -9.82 8.81
CA ILE A 48 0.58 -11.23 8.60
C ILE A 48 1.54 -12.15 9.37
N LEU A 49 2.84 -11.86 9.37
CA LEU A 49 3.82 -12.63 10.15
C LEU A 49 3.57 -12.53 11.64
N ASP A 50 3.28 -11.33 12.15
CA ASP A 50 2.99 -11.11 13.56
C ASP A 50 1.73 -11.89 13.99
N ALA A 51 0.66 -11.82 13.18
CA ALA A 51 -0.57 -12.56 13.42
C ALA A 51 -0.36 -14.09 13.38
N ASN A 52 0.37 -14.59 12.39
CA ASN A 52 0.66 -16.04 12.27
C ASN A 52 1.47 -16.57 13.44
N ARG A 53 2.35 -15.74 14.02
CA ARG A 53 3.15 -16.10 15.20
C ARG A 53 2.40 -15.91 16.50
N ASN A 54 1.19 -15.34 16.48
CA ASN A 54 0.46 -14.85 17.65
C ASN A 54 1.35 -13.94 18.51
N THR A 55 2.19 -13.12 17.87
CA THR A 55 3.03 -12.12 18.53
C THR A 55 2.34 -10.77 18.57
N HIS A 56 3.02 -9.79 19.16
CA HIS A 56 2.53 -8.43 19.24
C HIS A 56 2.29 -7.81 17.86
N GLU A 57 1.07 -7.32 17.61
CA GLU A 57 0.65 -6.73 16.33
C GLU A 57 1.13 -5.27 16.18
N TYR A 58 2.45 -5.07 16.13
CA TYR A 58 3.07 -3.74 16.18
C TYR A 58 2.58 -2.82 15.04
N VAL A 59 2.50 -3.34 13.82
CA VAL A 59 2.01 -2.58 12.65
C VAL A 59 0.61 -2.02 12.90
N ARG A 60 -0.30 -2.82 13.46
CA ARG A 60 -1.67 -2.41 13.76
C ARG A 60 -1.69 -1.28 14.79
N GLU A 61 -0.88 -1.39 15.84
CA GLU A 61 -0.78 -0.35 16.86
C GLU A 61 -0.27 0.97 16.29
N VAL A 62 0.78 0.94 15.49
CA VAL A 62 1.33 2.16 14.89
C VAL A 62 0.31 2.81 13.94
N ILE A 63 -0.44 2.03 13.17
CA ILE A 63 -1.53 2.55 12.30
C ILE A 63 -2.61 3.25 13.12
N VAL A 64 -3.05 2.65 14.24
CA VAL A 64 -4.07 3.23 15.11
C VAL A 64 -3.54 4.47 15.82
N ASN A 65 -2.34 4.41 16.38
CA ASN A 65 -1.74 5.51 17.14
C ASN A 65 -1.42 6.74 16.27
N ASN A 66 -1.21 6.57 14.96
CA ASN A 66 -0.96 7.65 14.01
C ASN A 66 -2.22 8.07 13.24
N ASP A 67 -3.40 7.58 13.61
CA ASP A 67 -4.68 7.87 12.93
C ASP A 67 -4.63 7.63 11.41
N LYS A 68 -3.91 6.59 10.97
CA LYS A 68 -3.71 6.30 9.54
C LYS A 68 -4.80 5.39 8.94
N LEU A 69 -5.71 4.87 9.75
CA LEU A 69 -6.80 4.03 9.27
C LEU A 69 -7.70 4.76 8.24
N PRO A 70 -8.12 6.02 8.43
CA PRO A 70 -8.86 6.77 7.41
C PRO A 70 -8.07 6.97 6.11
N VAL A 71 -6.74 7.11 6.20
CA VAL A 71 -5.86 7.27 5.03
C VAL A 71 -5.86 6.00 4.18
N LEU A 72 -5.69 4.84 4.81
CA LEU A 72 -5.73 3.55 4.13
C LEU A 72 -7.11 3.27 3.50
N ILE A 73 -8.20 3.59 4.21
CA ILE A 73 -9.57 3.45 3.67
C ILE A 73 -9.76 4.38 2.46
N SER A 74 -9.33 5.65 2.56
CA SER A 74 -9.41 6.60 1.45
C SER A 74 -8.64 6.08 0.23
N GLN A 75 -7.44 5.56 0.42
CA GLN A 75 -6.62 5.04 -0.67
C GLN A 75 -7.25 3.80 -1.32
N LEU A 76 -7.83 2.89 -0.53
CA LEU A 76 -8.56 1.74 -1.06
C LEU A 76 -9.70 2.21 -1.97
N ILE A 77 -10.54 3.14 -1.48
CA ILE A 77 -11.68 3.68 -2.24
C ILE A 77 -11.20 4.37 -3.53
N THR A 78 -10.18 5.24 -3.45
CA THR A 78 -9.65 5.95 -4.62
C THR A 78 -9.09 4.97 -5.67
N THR A 79 -8.38 3.93 -5.23
CA THR A 79 -7.83 2.89 -6.12
C THR A 79 -8.95 2.10 -6.81
N GLU A 80 -9.99 1.76 -6.07
CA GLU A 80 -11.23 1.15 -6.55
C GLU A 80 -11.92 2.01 -7.62
N ILE A 81 -12.09 3.31 -7.35
CA ILE A 81 -12.68 4.27 -8.28
C ILE A 81 -11.85 4.37 -9.56
N TRP A 82 -10.52 4.48 -9.44
CA TRP A 82 -9.64 4.52 -10.61
C TRP A 82 -9.78 3.26 -11.47
N ARG A 83 -9.79 2.08 -10.83
CA ARG A 83 -9.95 0.80 -11.53
C ARG A 83 -11.31 0.69 -12.22
N GLU A 84 -12.39 1.15 -11.59
CA GLU A 84 -13.72 1.05 -12.16
C GLU A 84 -14.00 2.09 -13.25
N LYS A 85 -13.49 3.31 -13.11
CA LYS A 85 -13.88 4.46 -13.96
C LYS A 85 -12.82 4.84 -14.97
N ILE A 86 -11.54 4.66 -14.67
CA ILE A 86 -10.43 5.08 -15.55
C ILE A 86 -9.86 3.87 -16.27
N PHE A 87 -9.48 2.83 -15.53
CA PHE A 87 -8.87 1.64 -16.14
C PHE A 87 -9.77 0.98 -17.19
N ARG A 88 -11.07 0.87 -16.92
CA ARG A 88 -12.04 0.33 -17.90
C ARG A 88 -12.03 1.09 -19.23
N GLU A 89 -12.02 2.43 -19.16
CA GLU A 89 -12.00 3.28 -20.35
C GLU A 89 -10.67 3.18 -21.10
N LEU A 90 -9.54 3.12 -20.37
CA LEU A 90 -8.21 2.93 -20.96
C LEU A 90 -8.11 1.62 -21.78
N ILE A 91 -8.71 0.54 -21.30
CA ILE A 91 -8.78 -0.73 -22.02
C ILE A 91 -9.70 -0.62 -23.25
N ALA A 92 -10.83 0.08 -23.14
CA ALA A 92 -11.78 0.25 -24.24
C ALA A 92 -11.17 0.98 -25.45
N ILE A 93 -10.28 1.95 -25.21
CA ILE A 93 -9.62 2.72 -26.28
C ILE A 93 -8.42 1.99 -26.92
N ARG A 94 -8.17 0.71 -26.60
CA ARG A 94 -6.99 -0.06 -27.02
C ARG A 94 -5.69 0.70 -26.80
N PHE A 95 -5.53 1.23 -25.59
CA PHE A 95 -4.29 1.88 -25.20
C PHE A 95 -3.12 0.89 -25.27
N GLU A 96 -2.17 1.14 -26.18
CA GLU A 96 -0.91 0.39 -26.31
C GLU A 96 0.24 1.23 -25.74
N PRO A 97 0.52 1.16 -24.42
CA PRO A 97 1.63 1.89 -23.84
C PRO A 97 2.95 1.36 -24.42
N ARG A 98 3.87 2.28 -24.76
CA ARG A 98 5.23 1.94 -25.26
C ARG A 98 6.11 1.27 -24.21
N VAL A 99 5.68 1.22 -22.95
CA VAL A 99 6.39 0.62 -21.82
C VAL A 99 5.56 -0.51 -21.22
N THR A 100 6.14 -1.71 -21.21
CA THR A 100 5.57 -2.95 -20.69
C THR A 100 5.64 -2.97 -19.16
N PHE A 101 5.03 -2.02 -18.47
CA PHE A 101 4.80 -2.18 -17.04
C PHE A 101 3.58 -3.09 -16.88
N SER A 102 3.82 -4.33 -16.46
CA SER A 102 2.74 -5.26 -16.13
C SER A 102 1.85 -4.61 -15.08
N ILE A 103 0.58 -4.43 -15.42
CA ILE A 103 -0.48 -4.05 -14.49
C ILE A 103 -0.73 -5.28 -13.59
N TYR A 104 0.18 -5.56 -12.66
CA TYR A 104 -0.16 -6.42 -11.53
C TYR A 104 -0.90 -5.53 -10.53
N ILE A 105 -2.22 -5.49 -10.69
CA ILE A 105 -3.17 -5.13 -9.64
C ILE A 105 -3.67 -6.46 -9.11
N ILE A 106 -2.99 -7.01 -8.09
CA ILE A 106 -3.54 -7.95 -7.10
C ILE A 106 -2.80 -7.70 -5.80
#